data_AF-A0AAY4BSB2-F1
#
_entry.id   AF-A0AAY4BSB2-F1
#
_cell.length_a   1.000
_cell.length_b   1.000
_cell.length_c   1.000
_cell.angle_alpha   90.00
_cell.angle_beta   90.00
_cell.angle_gamma   90.00
#
_symmetry.space_group_name_H-M   'P 1'
#
loop_
_entity.id
_entity.type
_entity.pdbx_description
1 polymer ?
#
loop_
_entity_poly.entity_id
_entity_poly.type
_entity_poly.pdbx_seq_one_letter_code
_entity_poly.pdbx_strand_id
1 'polypeptide(L)'
;MNLWEAGPYAVTPAAKILARCVSSGAVDQEHLDSLPRDSRVFSSRLDDAVTLSGTRREIQQVRNLQLELLKLEQEFADVTHNHYLSQRFEALQKFCSHLQDVLREQARLKQRLMKPLCQQNLPIQADLHRYVVELTGMAVEFIGNLEDKMKTVQLIPNTGESMNNLNTATTQLLVQVMEVEKLSKQILQWRDKQQAMNSDGCT
;
A
#
# COMPACT_ATOMS: atom_id res chain seq x y z
N MET A 1 39.27 42.05 -27.55
CA MET A 1 38.97 43.38 -28.15
C MET A 1 38.61 43.10 -29.61
N ASN A 2 37.32 42.97 -29.92
CA ASN A 2 36.85 42.50 -31.21
C ASN A 2 36.89 43.66 -32.22
N LEU A 3 37.71 43.50 -33.26
CA LEU A 3 37.97 44.54 -34.27
C LEU A 3 36.78 44.83 -35.21
N TRP A 4 35.69 44.07 -35.09
CA TRP A 4 34.59 44.02 -36.06
C TRP A 4 33.23 44.48 -35.53
N GLU A 5 33.15 44.91 -34.27
CA GLU A 5 31.99 45.64 -33.75
C GLU A 5 32.27 47.15 -33.82
N ALA A 6 32.39 47.68 -35.03
CA ALA A 6 32.40 49.12 -35.23
C ALA A 6 30.94 49.59 -35.29
N GLY A 7 30.43 50.14 -34.18
CA GLY A 7 29.17 50.87 -34.20
C GLY A 7 29.22 52.01 -35.24
N PRO A 8 28.08 52.42 -35.82
CA PRO A 8 28.02 53.30 -36.99
C PRO A 8 28.67 54.69 -36.84
N TYR A 9 29.15 55.04 -35.64
CA TYR A 9 29.75 56.33 -35.29
C TYR A 9 31.17 56.23 -34.71
N ALA A 10 31.81 55.05 -34.72
CA ALA A 10 33.17 54.89 -34.22
C ALA A 10 34.21 55.25 -35.30
N VAL A 11 34.97 56.34 -35.08
CA VAL A 11 36.09 56.73 -35.95
C VAL A 11 37.17 55.65 -35.90
N THR A 12 37.36 54.95 -37.02
CA THR A 12 38.34 53.85 -37.11
C THR A 12 39.76 54.35 -36.85
N PRO A 13 40.66 53.53 -36.28
CA PRO A 13 42.05 53.91 -36.06
C PRO A 13 42.76 54.38 -37.34
N ALA A 14 42.42 53.78 -38.48
CA ALA A 14 42.90 54.21 -39.79
C ALA A 14 42.44 55.64 -40.15
N ALA A 15 41.17 55.99 -39.89
CA ALA A 15 40.66 57.34 -40.11
C ALA A 15 41.37 58.38 -39.23
N LYS A 16 41.74 58.03 -37.99
CA LYS A 16 42.53 58.94 -37.11
C LYS A 16 43.95 59.17 -37.65
N ILE A 17 44.59 58.16 -38.21
CA ILE A 17 45.93 58.28 -38.81
C ILE A 17 45.86 59.14 -40.08
N LEU A 18 44.87 58.88 -40.95
CA LEU A 18 44.65 59.68 -42.17
C LEU A 18 44.37 61.15 -41.83
N ALA A 19 43.53 61.43 -40.84
CA ALA A 19 43.28 62.81 -40.37
C ALA A 19 44.56 63.52 -39.89
N ARG A 20 45.47 62.79 -39.24
CA ARG A 20 46.77 63.33 -38.81
C ARG A 20 47.70 63.62 -39.99
N CYS A 21 47.69 62.76 -41.01
CA CYS A 21 48.47 62.95 -42.24
C CYS A 21 47.98 64.15 -43.07
N VAL A 22 46.66 64.39 -43.09
CA VAL A 22 46.07 65.60 -43.67
C VAL A 22 46.45 66.83 -42.87
N SER A 23 46.33 66.76 -41.54
CA SER A 23 46.70 67.86 -40.65
C SER A 23 48.20 68.23 -40.70
N SER A 24 49.06 67.26 -41.03
CA SER A 24 50.50 67.50 -41.22
C SER A 24 50.88 67.96 -42.62
N GLY A 25 49.91 68.16 -43.53
CA GLY A 25 50.14 68.56 -44.92
C GLY A 25 50.85 67.50 -45.76
N ALA A 26 50.87 66.24 -45.31
CA ALA A 26 51.50 65.14 -46.04
C ALA A 26 50.59 64.56 -47.13
N VAL A 27 49.28 64.81 -47.03
CA VAL A 27 48.25 64.38 -47.97
C VAL A 27 47.17 65.47 -48.02
N ASP A 28 46.77 65.91 -49.21
CA ASP A 28 45.70 66.90 -49.35
C ASP A 28 44.31 66.26 -49.27
N GLN A 29 43.38 66.95 -48.61
CA GLN A 29 42.01 66.49 -48.41
C GLN A 29 41.27 66.29 -49.74
N GLU A 30 41.52 67.15 -50.72
CA GLU A 30 40.96 67.04 -52.08
C GLU A 30 41.42 65.78 -52.81
N HIS A 31 42.67 65.35 -52.59
CA HIS A 31 43.19 64.12 -53.16
C HIS A 31 42.54 62.90 -52.52
N LEU A 32 42.34 62.90 -51.20
CA LEU A 32 41.60 61.84 -50.49
C LEU A 32 40.14 61.74 -50.94
N ASP A 33 39.45 62.88 -51.08
CA ASP A 33 38.04 62.91 -51.48
C ASP A 33 37.83 62.58 -52.97
N SER A 34 38.87 62.75 -53.80
CA SER A 34 38.87 62.37 -55.22
C SER A 34 39.11 60.88 -55.48
N LEU A 35 39.50 60.11 -54.46
CA LEU A 35 39.76 58.68 -54.62
C LEU A 35 38.46 57.95 -54.97
N PRO A 36 38.46 57.09 -56.00
CA PRO A 36 37.31 56.26 -56.32
C PRO A 36 36.89 55.43 -55.10
N ARG A 37 35.64 55.57 -54.66
CA ARG A 37 35.05 54.72 -53.59
C ARG A 37 34.79 53.29 -54.04
N ASP A 38 35.45 52.82 -55.10
CA ASP A 38 35.29 51.46 -55.58
C ASP A 38 35.78 50.50 -54.52
N SER A 39 34.83 49.77 -53.94
CA SER A 39 34.99 48.77 -52.87
C SER A 39 35.89 47.59 -53.25
N ARG A 40 36.51 47.58 -54.44
CA ARG A 40 37.32 46.48 -54.98
C ARG A 40 38.80 46.59 -54.63
N VAL A 41 39.11 47.04 -53.41
CA VAL A 41 40.49 47.06 -52.87
C VAL A 41 40.96 45.65 -52.52
N PHE A 42 40.03 44.72 -52.29
CA PHE A 42 40.30 43.33 -51.92
C PHE A 42 40.13 42.37 -53.12
N SER A 43 40.89 41.28 -53.13
CA SER A 43 40.76 40.24 -54.17
C SER A 43 39.38 39.59 -54.11
N SER A 44 38.85 39.16 -55.26
CA SER A 44 37.54 38.47 -55.33
C SER A 44 37.45 37.28 -54.36
N ARG A 45 38.57 36.58 -54.14
CA ARG A 45 38.67 35.47 -53.18
C ARG A 45 38.41 35.88 -51.73
N LEU A 46 38.78 37.11 -51.34
CA LEU A 46 38.51 37.60 -49.98
C LEU A 46 37.03 37.95 -49.82
N ASP A 47 36.40 38.53 -50.83
CA ASP A 47 34.97 38.83 -50.82
C ASP A 47 34.13 37.54 -50.76
N ASP A 48 34.50 36.54 -51.56
CA ASP A 48 33.92 35.19 -51.51
C ASP A 48 34.12 34.54 -50.12
N ALA A 49 35.31 34.68 -49.51
CA ALA A 49 35.58 34.16 -48.19
C ALA A 49 34.76 34.87 -47.09
N VAL A 50 34.56 36.18 -47.22
CA VAL A 50 33.74 36.97 -46.29
C VAL A 50 32.28 36.56 -46.40
N THR A 51 31.72 36.45 -47.61
CA THR A 51 30.34 35.99 -47.84
C THR A 51 30.12 34.55 -47.38
N LEU A 52 31.06 33.63 -47.65
CA LEU A 52 31.03 32.27 -47.12
C LEU A 52 31.09 32.23 -45.58
N SER A 53 31.89 33.10 -44.96
CA SER A 53 31.94 33.18 -43.50
C SER A 53 30.64 33.73 -42.90
N GLY A 54 29.97 34.65 -43.60
CA GLY A 54 28.67 35.19 -43.23
C GLY A 54 27.58 34.12 -43.29
N THR A 55 27.43 33.46 -44.43
CA THR A 55 26.47 32.36 -44.60
C THR A 55 26.73 31.20 -43.63
N ARG A 56 27.99 30.88 -43.33
CA ARG A 56 28.33 29.87 -42.32
C ARG A 56 27.90 30.28 -40.91
N ARG A 57 28.02 31.56 -40.55
CA ARG A 57 27.53 32.08 -39.25
C ARG A 57 26.01 32.00 -39.16
N GLU A 58 25.30 32.37 -40.22
CA GLU A 58 23.84 32.24 -40.30
C GLU A 58 23.38 30.79 -40.13
N ILE A 59 24.02 29.85 -40.83
CA ILE A 59 23.74 28.40 -40.68
C ILE A 59 23.98 27.95 -39.23
N GLN A 60 25.06 28.40 -38.60
CA GLN A 60 25.35 28.05 -37.21
C GLN A 60 24.30 28.62 -36.25
N GLN A 61 23.82 29.84 -36.49
CA GLN A 61 22.77 30.45 -35.68
C GLN A 61 21.46 29.67 -35.80
N VAL A 62 21.04 29.32 -37.01
CA VAL A 62 19.82 28.51 -37.23
C VAL A 62 19.95 27.15 -36.54
N ARG A 63 21.11 26.49 -36.65
CA ARG A 63 21.35 25.21 -35.98
C ARG A 63 21.25 25.33 -34.45
N ASN A 64 21.81 26.39 -33.88
CA ASN A 64 21.74 26.63 -32.44
C ASN A 64 20.28 26.81 -32.00
N LEU A 65 19.49 27.58 -32.74
CA LEU A 65 18.06 27.78 -32.44
C LEU A 65 17.26 26.48 -32.57
N GLN A 66 17.56 25.64 -33.56
CA GLN A 66 16.93 24.31 -33.69
C GLN A 66 17.24 23.41 -32.50
N LEU A 67 18.49 23.44 -31.99
CA LEU A 67 18.87 22.68 -30.80
C LEU A 67 18.18 23.20 -29.54
N GLU A 68 18.01 24.51 -29.40
CA GLU A 68 17.26 25.10 -28.29
C GLU A 68 15.77 24.72 -28.36
N LEU A 69 15.17 24.73 -29.55
CA LEU A 69 13.79 24.30 -29.75
C LEU A 69 13.60 22.83 -29.38
N LEU A 70 14.49 21.94 -29.79
CA LEU A 70 14.43 20.51 -29.42
C LEU A 70 14.59 20.29 -27.91
N LYS A 71 15.47 21.06 -27.25
CA LYS A 71 15.60 21.01 -25.79
C LYS A 71 14.32 21.46 -25.11
N LEU A 72 13.72 22.55 -25.60
CA LEU A 72 12.46 23.06 -25.07
C LEU A 72 11.34 22.01 -25.23
N GLU A 73 11.21 21.40 -26.41
CA GLU A 73 10.26 20.30 -26.66
C GLU A 73 10.46 19.13 -25.68
N GLN A 74 11.71 18.77 -25.41
CA GLN A 74 12.04 17.73 -24.45
C GLN A 74 11.68 18.12 -23.00
N GLU A 75 11.91 19.38 -22.61
CA GLU A 75 11.59 19.88 -21.26
C GLU A 75 10.08 19.93 -21.01
N PHE A 76 9.29 20.26 -22.03
CA PHE A 76 7.81 20.30 -21.95
C PHE A 76 7.14 19.03 -22.45
N ALA A 77 7.90 17.97 -22.68
CA ALA A 77 7.40 16.70 -23.18
C ALA A 77 6.27 16.12 -22.32
N ASP A 78 6.35 16.31 -21.00
CA ASP A 78 5.41 15.74 -20.04
C ASP A 78 4.03 16.41 -20.04
N VAL A 79 3.94 17.63 -20.58
CA VAL A 79 2.70 18.42 -20.70
C VAL A 79 2.22 18.61 -22.14
N THR A 80 3.06 18.35 -23.13
CA THR A 80 2.69 18.47 -24.55
C THR A 80 2.48 17.13 -25.24
N HIS A 81 3.27 16.10 -24.92
CA HIS A 81 3.16 14.83 -25.62
C HIS A 81 2.03 13.96 -25.08
N ASN A 82 1.22 13.46 -26.01
CA ASN A 82 0.08 12.61 -25.72
C ASN A 82 0.45 11.35 -24.93
N HIS A 83 1.66 10.80 -25.10
CA HIS A 83 2.10 9.62 -24.35
C HIS A 83 2.08 9.86 -22.82
N TYR A 84 2.70 10.94 -22.35
CA TYR A 84 2.75 11.27 -20.92
C TYR A 84 1.38 11.75 -20.41
N LEU A 85 0.67 12.55 -21.21
CA LEU A 85 -0.67 13.03 -20.88
C LEU A 85 -1.68 11.89 -20.76
N SER A 86 -1.67 10.94 -21.70
CA SER A 86 -2.58 9.78 -21.69
C SER A 86 -2.38 8.93 -20.45
N GLN A 87 -1.13 8.68 -20.04
CA GLN A 87 -0.83 7.94 -18.82
C GLN A 87 -1.33 8.68 -17.56
N ARG A 88 -1.11 10.00 -17.47
CA ARG A 88 -1.63 10.83 -16.37
C ARG A 88 -3.16 10.85 -16.36
N PHE A 89 -3.79 10.96 -17.52
CA PHE A 89 -5.24 10.94 -17.65
C PHE A 89 -5.83 9.60 -17.24
N GLU A 90 -5.22 8.48 -17.64
CA GLU A 90 -5.66 7.14 -17.24
C GLU A 90 -5.55 6.95 -15.72
N ALA A 91 -4.45 7.40 -15.11
CA ALA A 91 -4.29 7.37 -13.66
C ALA A 91 -5.35 8.20 -12.93
N LEU A 92 -5.61 9.42 -13.41
CA LEU A 92 -6.65 10.29 -12.87
C LEU A 92 -8.04 9.68 -13.04
N GLN A 93 -8.33 9.11 -14.21
CA GLN A 93 -9.61 8.45 -14.48
C GLN A 93 -9.83 7.26 -13.57
N LYS A 94 -8.81 6.41 -13.37
CA LYS A 94 -8.86 5.29 -12.41
C LYS A 94 -9.13 5.79 -10.99
N PHE A 95 -8.45 6.86 -10.56
CA PHE A 95 -8.68 7.46 -9.25
C PHE A 95 -10.09 8.03 -9.09
N CYS A 96 -10.60 8.75 -10.09
CA CYS A 96 -11.96 9.27 -10.10
C CYS A 96 -13.01 8.16 -10.05
N SER A 97 -12.83 7.08 -10.82
CA SER A 97 -13.70 5.90 -10.79
C SER A 97 -13.72 5.26 -9.40
N HIS A 98 -12.55 5.09 -8.79
CA HIS A 98 -12.46 4.55 -7.43
C HIS A 98 -13.18 5.44 -6.41
N LEU A 99 -13.00 6.77 -6.46
CA LEU A 99 -13.74 7.70 -5.60
C LEU A 99 -15.26 7.58 -5.80
N GLN A 100 -15.72 7.44 -7.05
CA GLN A 100 -17.14 7.28 -7.34
C GLN A 100 -17.70 5.97 -6.75
N ASP A 101 -16.93 4.88 -6.79
CA ASP A 101 -17.30 3.61 -6.18
C ASP A 101 -17.34 3.70 -4.65
N VAL A 102 -16.37 4.37 -4.03
CA VAL A 102 -16.37 4.64 -2.58
C VAL A 102 -17.60 5.44 -2.17
N LEU A 103 -17.95 6.50 -2.91
CA LEU A 103 -19.16 7.29 -2.65
C LEU A 103 -20.44 6.46 -2.81
N ARG A 104 -20.48 5.55 -3.81
CA ARG A 104 -21.61 4.63 -4.00
C ARG A 104 -21.74 3.66 -2.83
N GLU A 105 -20.64 3.10 -2.35
CA GLU A 105 -20.65 2.21 -1.18
C GLU A 105 -21.01 2.95 0.10
N GLN A 106 -20.52 4.19 0.29
CA GLN A 106 -20.93 5.03 1.40
C GLN A 106 -22.44 5.31 1.36
N ALA A 107 -23.00 5.63 0.19
CA ALA A 107 -24.43 5.86 0.02
C ALA A 107 -25.24 4.57 0.30
N ARG A 108 -24.78 3.41 -0.18
CA ARG A 108 -25.37 2.10 0.11
C ARG A 108 -25.33 1.78 1.60
N LEU A 109 -24.20 2.02 2.26
CA LEU A 109 -24.04 1.81 3.69
C LEU A 109 -24.96 2.74 4.48
N LYS A 110 -24.99 4.03 4.13
CA LYS A 110 -25.92 4.99 4.74
C LYS A 110 -27.36 4.54 4.56
N GLN A 111 -27.76 4.08 3.37
CA GLN A 111 -29.09 3.55 3.13
C GLN A 111 -29.37 2.30 3.99
N ARG A 112 -28.40 1.40 4.14
CA ARG A 112 -28.52 0.21 5.00
C ARG A 112 -28.63 0.55 6.47
N LEU A 113 -27.90 1.56 6.94
CA LEU A 113 -27.96 2.04 8.32
C LEU A 113 -29.22 2.88 8.60
N MET A 114 -29.72 3.59 7.58
CA MET A 114 -30.99 4.32 7.65
C MET A 114 -32.21 3.39 7.54
N LYS A 115 -32.06 2.18 6.98
CA LYS A 115 -33.10 1.16 7.12
C LYS A 115 -33.21 0.83 8.60
N PRO A 116 -34.35 1.10 9.25
CA PRO A 116 -34.49 0.74 10.64
C PRO A 116 -34.30 -0.78 10.74
N LEU A 117 -33.42 -1.20 11.65
CA LEU A 117 -33.32 -2.61 12.10
C LEU A 117 -34.69 -3.12 12.60
N CYS A 118 -35.61 -2.20 12.88
CA CYS A 118 -36.98 -2.38 13.35
C CYS A 118 -37.99 -2.80 12.27
N GLN A 119 -37.61 -3.59 11.25
CA GLN A 119 -38.59 -4.51 10.65
C GLN A 119 -38.66 -5.85 11.42
N GLN A 120 -37.83 -6.04 12.46
CA GLN A 120 -37.95 -7.16 13.41
C GLN A 120 -38.64 -6.81 14.73
N ASN A 121 -38.87 -5.53 15.01
CA ASN A 121 -39.80 -5.15 16.06
C ASN A 121 -41.15 -5.01 15.36
N LEU A 122 -42.09 -5.92 15.64
CA LEU A 122 -43.49 -5.65 15.36
C LEU A 122 -43.78 -4.24 15.89
N PRO A 123 -44.46 -3.36 15.14
CA PRO A 123 -44.95 -2.12 15.72
C PRO A 123 -45.91 -2.50 16.85
N ILE A 124 -45.39 -2.50 18.07
CA ILE A 124 -46.19 -2.71 19.26
C ILE A 124 -46.92 -1.40 19.49
N GLN A 125 -48.24 -1.48 19.65
CA GLN A 125 -49.05 -0.33 19.97
C GLN A 125 -48.57 0.26 21.31
N ALA A 126 -48.50 1.59 21.44
CA ALA A 126 -47.83 2.24 22.57
C ALA A 126 -48.42 1.90 23.95
N ASP A 127 -49.70 1.52 23.98
CA ASP A 127 -50.42 0.99 25.15
C ASP A 127 -49.96 -0.41 25.57
N LEU A 128 -49.43 -1.21 24.64
CA LEU A 128 -48.93 -2.56 24.89
C LEU A 128 -47.46 -2.59 25.36
N HIS A 129 -46.72 -1.48 25.23
CA HIS A 129 -45.30 -1.41 25.61
C HIS A 129 -45.06 -1.76 27.08
N ARG A 130 -45.91 -1.29 28.00
CA ARG A 130 -45.76 -1.59 29.43
C ARG A 130 -45.81 -3.10 29.70
N TYR A 131 -46.76 -3.79 29.08
CA TYR A 131 -46.93 -5.23 29.22
C TYR A 131 -45.79 -6.02 28.60
N VAL A 132 -45.26 -5.57 27.46
CA VAL A 132 -44.10 -6.20 26.83
C VAL A 132 -42.85 -6.05 27.70
N VAL A 133 -42.62 -4.87 28.28
CA VAL A 133 -41.50 -4.64 29.20
C VAL A 133 -41.61 -5.51 30.45
N GLU A 134 -42.80 -5.59 31.05
CA GLU A 134 -43.07 -6.46 32.20
C GLU A 134 -42.85 -7.95 31.84
N LEU A 135 -43.39 -8.40 30.71
CA LEU A 135 -43.20 -9.78 30.23
C LEU A 135 -41.74 -10.10 29.95
N THR A 136 -41.00 -9.18 29.34
CA THR A 136 -39.57 -9.37 29.05
C THR A 136 -38.77 -9.46 30.34
N GLY A 137 -39.10 -8.63 31.34
CA GLY A 137 -38.51 -8.72 32.69
C GLY A 137 -38.75 -10.08 33.34
N MET A 138 -40.01 -10.56 33.33
CA MET A 138 -40.36 -11.88 33.86
C MET A 138 -39.66 -13.02 33.12
N ALA A 139 -39.52 -12.91 31.80
CA ALA A 139 -38.84 -13.93 30.99
C ALA A 139 -37.34 -14.01 31.32
N VAL A 140 -36.67 -12.86 31.50
CA VAL A 140 -35.26 -12.82 31.90
C VAL A 140 -35.06 -13.42 33.29
N GLU A 141 -35.92 -13.08 34.25
CA GLU A 141 -35.88 -13.64 35.60
C GLU A 141 -36.12 -15.15 35.59
N PHE A 142 -37.10 -15.61 34.80
CA PHE A 142 -37.38 -17.05 34.65
C PHE A 142 -36.20 -17.81 34.05
N ILE A 143 -35.57 -17.28 32.99
CA ILE A 143 -34.40 -17.89 32.35
C ILE A 143 -33.25 -18.00 33.36
N GLY A 144 -32.94 -16.93 34.09
CA GLY A 144 -31.89 -16.95 35.10
C GLY A 144 -32.15 -17.99 36.19
N ASN A 145 -33.38 -18.07 36.69
CA ASN A 145 -33.76 -19.06 37.69
C ASN A 145 -33.66 -20.49 37.15
N LEU A 146 -34.05 -20.72 35.89
CA LEU A 146 -33.94 -22.02 35.23
C LEU A 146 -32.48 -22.46 35.06
N GLU A 147 -31.60 -21.54 34.66
CA GLU A 147 -30.16 -21.80 34.55
C GLU A 147 -29.55 -22.18 35.89
N ASP A 148 -29.89 -21.47 36.98
CA ASP A 148 -29.39 -21.78 38.32
C ASP A 148 -29.91 -23.13 38.84
N LYS A 149 -31.16 -23.47 38.55
CA LYS A 149 -31.70 -24.81 38.84
C LYS A 149 -30.99 -25.88 38.02
N MET A 150 -30.68 -25.62 36.75
CA MET A 150 -29.96 -26.56 35.89
C MET A 150 -28.53 -26.81 36.39
N LYS A 151 -27.81 -25.75 36.81
CA LYS A 151 -26.50 -25.88 37.47
C LYS A 151 -26.59 -26.69 38.75
N THR A 152 -27.65 -26.47 39.55
CA THR A 152 -27.88 -27.24 40.78
C THR A 152 -28.09 -28.73 40.47
N VAL A 153 -28.86 -29.05 39.43
CA VAL A 153 -29.07 -30.43 38.98
C VAL A 153 -27.77 -31.07 38.48
N GLN A 154 -26.92 -30.32 37.79
CA GLN A 154 -25.60 -30.81 37.34
C GLN A 154 -24.63 -31.08 38.50
N LEU A 155 -24.79 -30.40 39.63
CA LEU A 155 -24.00 -30.65 40.85
C LEU A 155 -24.49 -31.85 41.66
N ILE A 156 -25.69 -32.38 41.37
CA ILE A 156 -26.16 -33.63 41.99
C ILE A 156 -25.24 -34.75 41.49
N PRO A 157 -24.55 -35.48 42.38
CA PRO A 157 -23.65 -36.55 41.97
C PRO A 157 -24.40 -37.54 41.08
N ASN A 158 -23.79 -37.91 39.96
CA ASN A 158 -24.37 -38.91 39.07
C ASN A 158 -24.46 -40.25 39.81
N THR A 159 -25.64 -40.56 40.33
CA THR A 159 -25.91 -41.77 41.09
C THR A 159 -25.58 -43.02 40.28
N GLY A 160 -25.67 -42.96 38.94
CA GLY A 160 -25.25 -44.04 38.04
C GLY A 160 -23.75 -44.33 38.08
N GLU A 161 -22.90 -43.29 38.11
CA GLU A 161 -21.45 -43.47 38.19
C GLU A 161 -21.03 -44.02 39.56
N SER A 162 -21.63 -43.49 40.63
CA SER A 162 -21.42 -44.02 41.99
C SER A 162 -21.87 -45.47 42.13
N MET A 163 -23.03 -45.84 41.55
CA MET A 163 -23.55 -47.21 41.53
C MET A 163 -22.63 -48.16 40.75
N ASN A 164 -22.10 -47.71 39.60
CA ASN A 164 -21.15 -48.50 38.81
C ASN A 164 -19.85 -48.74 39.57
N ASN A 165 -19.30 -47.71 40.22
CA ASN A 165 -18.10 -47.82 41.04
C ASN A 165 -18.32 -48.80 42.21
N LEU A 166 -19.48 -48.73 42.87
CA LEU A 166 -19.87 -49.68 43.91
C LEU A 166 -19.96 -51.11 43.37
N ASN A 167 -20.61 -51.29 42.22
CA ASN A 167 -20.75 -52.60 41.60
C ASN A 167 -19.38 -53.20 41.25
N THR A 168 -18.44 -52.40 40.71
CA THR A 168 -17.06 -52.83 40.46
C THR A 168 -16.32 -53.19 41.75
N ALA A 169 -16.48 -52.41 42.82
CA ALA A 169 -15.89 -52.75 44.12
C ALA A 169 -16.48 -54.06 44.69
N THR A 170 -17.80 -54.27 44.54
CA THR A 170 -18.46 -55.51 44.95
C THR A 170 -17.97 -56.71 44.16
N THR A 171 -17.80 -56.62 42.85
CA THR A 171 -17.26 -57.73 42.04
C THR A 171 -15.81 -58.04 42.41
N GLN A 172 -14.98 -57.03 42.66
CA GLN A 172 -13.60 -57.22 43.14
C GLN A 172 -13.57 -57.92 44.51
N LEU A 173 -14.41 -57.49 45.45
CA LEU A 173 -14.54 -58.15 46.75
C LEU A 173 -14.98 -59.61 46.60
N LEU A 174 -15.93 -59.90 45.71
CA LEU A 174 -16.38 -61.27 45.48
C LEU A 174 -15.25 -62.16 44.95
N VAL A 175 -14.41 -61.64 44.04
CA VAL A 175 -13.21 -62.35 43.57
C VAL A 175 -12.25 -62.64 44.72
N GLN A 176 -11.96 -61.65 45.57
CA GLN A 176 -11.10 -61.86 46.73
C GLN A 176 -11.66 -62.89 47.72
N VAL A 177 -12.98 -62.88 47.96
CA VAL A 177 -13.64 -63.89 48.80
C VAL A 177 -13.48 -65.29 48.22
N MET A 178 -13.62 -65.47 46.90
CA MET A 178 -13.38 -66.76 46.26
C MET A 178 -11.92 -67.22 46.40
N GLU A 179 -10.95 -66.31 46.27
CA GLU A 179 -9.53 -66.63 46.50
C GLU A 179 -9.26 -67.05 47.94
N VAL A 180 -9.82 -66.33 48.91
CA VAL A 180 -9.72 -66.68 50.34
C VAL A 180 -10.37 -68.03 50.61
N GLU A 181 -11.53 -68.32 50.03
CA GLU A 181 -12.19 -69.62 50.16
C GLU A 181 -11.33 -70.75 49.57
N LYS A 182 -10.73 -70.53 48.39
CA LYS A 182 -9.81 -71.48 47.75
C LYS A 182 -8.58 -71.74 48.62
N LEU A 183 -7.95 -70.68 49.13
CA LEU A 183 -6.79 -70.79 50.03
C LEU A 183 -7.15 -71.52 51.32
N SER A 184 -8.32 -71.23 51.91
CA SER A 184 -8.84 -71.92 53.09
C SER A 184 -9.02 -73.42 52.84
N LYS A 185 -9.62 -73.81 51.71
CA LYS A 185 -9.75 -75.22 51.29
C LYS A 185 -8.38 -75.90 51.14
N GLN A 186 -7.39 -75.21 50.55
CA GLN A 186 -6.03 -75.74 50.43
C GLN A 186 -5.37 -75.94 51.79
N ILE A 187 -5.51 -75.01 52.72
CA ILE A 187 -4.97 -75.12 54.08
C ILE A 187 -5.58 -76.32 54.82
N LEU A 188 -6.90 -76.53 54.70
CA LEU A 188 -7.58 -77.69 55.28
C LEU A 188 -7.03 -79.00 54.70
N GLN A 189 -6.93 -79.12 53.37
CA GLN A 189 -6.34 -80.31 52.73
C GLN A 189 -4.88 -80.56 53.16
N TRP A 190 -4.08 -79.50 53.31
CA TRP A 190 -2.71 -79.61 53.83
C TRP A 190 -2.67 -80.11 55.28
N ARG A 191 -3.59 -79.61 56.13
CA ARG A 191 -3.73 -80.06 57.52
C ARG A 191 -4.12 -81.53 57.60
N ASP A 192 -5.10 -81.96 56.81
CA ASP A 192 -5.56 -83.35 56.78
C ASP A 192 -4.43 -84.31 56.35
N LYS A 193 -3.65 -83.91 55.34
CA LYS A 193 -2.44 -84.66 54.92
C LYS A 193 -1.38 -84.74 56.02
N GLN A 194 -1.13 -83.66 56.77
CA GLN A 194 -0.20 -83.70 57.89
C GLN A 194 -0.70 -84.58 59.05
N GLN A 195 -2.00 -84.58 59.33
CA GLN A 195 -2.59 -85.47 60.33
C GLN A 195 -2.50 -86.94 59.92
N ALA A 196 -2.73 -87.27 58.65
CA ALA A 196 -2.56 -88.63 58.11
C ALA A 196 -1.10 -89.10 58.16
N MET A 197 -0.12 -88.24 57.82
CA MET A 197 1.31 -88.55 57.98
C MET A 197 1.74 -88.75 59.44
N ASN A 198 1.12 -88.04 60.38
CA ASN A 198 1.41 -88.21 61.81
C ASN A 198 0.72 -89.44 62.42
N SER A 199 -0.38 -89.95 61.84
CA SER A 199 -1.01 -91.21 62.25
C SER A 199 -0.34 -92.45 61.66
N ASP A 200 0.24 -92.36 60.44
CA ASP A 200 0.99 -93.44 59.80
C ASP A 200 2.44 -93.59 60.33
N GLY A 201 2.89 -92.69 61.20
CA GLY A 201 4.16 -92.79 61.93
C GLY A 201 4.09 -93.58 63.25
N CYS A 202 2.93 -94.15 63.60
CA CYS A 202 2.74 -94.94 64.81
C CYS A 202 1.96 -96.24 64.51
N THR A 203 2.55 -97.09 63.65
CA THR A 203 2.36 -98.56 63.66
C THR A 203 3.61 -99.23 63.14
#